data_AF-A0A820NRC1-F1
#
_entry.id   AF-A0A820NRC1-F1
#
_cell.length_a   1.000
_cell.length_b   1.000
_cell.length_c   1.000
_cell.angle_alpha   90.00
_cell.angle_beta   90.00
_cell.angle_gamma   90.00
#
_symmetry.space_group_name_H-M   'P 1'
#
loop_
_entity.id
_entity.type
_entity.pdbx_description
1 polymer ?
#
loop_
_entity_poly.entity_id
_entity_poly.type
_entity_poly.pdbx_seq_one_letter_code
_entity_poly.pdbx_strand_id
1 'polypeptide(L)'
;MTETFSDAYDEKIRPLMDRIDQARSLLSSNMDGIKFPSVVVVGDQSSGKSTLLEALSLVELPKGSGIVTRCPLVLRLRKSNVRRVYRLHNDNSKTALDESKLNILKYIEDETKKLAGNQKNVVHDLIELQ
;
A
#
# COMPACT_ATOMS: atom_id res chain seq x y z
N MET A 1 -33.87 14.55 -6.37
CA MET A 1 -32.46 14.24 -6.68
C MET A 1 -32.10 12.98 -5.92
N THR A 2 -31.82 11.89 -6.61
CA THR A 2 -31.40 10.62 -5.98
C THR A 2 -29.95 10.74 -5.57
N GLU A 3 -29.70 10.66 -4.26
CA GLU A 3 -28.35 10.58 -3.70
C GLU A 3 -27.67 9.33 -4.28
N THR A 4 -26.56 9.51 -5.01
CA THR A 4 -25.86 8.35 -5.56
C THR A 4 -25.07 7.65 -4.45
N PHE A 5 -24.77 6.36 -4.62
CA PHE A 5 -23.92 5.64 -3.68
C PHE A 5 -22.57 6.35 -3.46
N SER A 6 -22.01 6.99 -4.49
CA SER A 6 -20.76 7.76 -4.37
C SER A 6 -20.92 8.97 -3.46
N ASP A 7 -22.05 9.68 -3.54
CA ASP A 7 -22.28 10.89 -2.74
C ASP A 7 -22.41 10.52 -1.26
N ALA A 8 -23.23 9.52 -0.94
CA ALA A 8 -23.39 9.02 0.41
C ALA A 8 -22.09 8.43 0.98
N TYR A 9 -21.29 7.75 0.16
CA TYR A 9 -19.97 7.23 0.54
C TYR A 9 -18.98 8.35 0.85
N ASP A 10 -18.90 9.37 -0.02
CA ASP A 10 -17.96 10.48 0.14
C ASP A 10 -18.33 11.35 1.34
N GLU A 11 -19.62 11.49 1.68
CA GLU A 11 -20.04 12.25 2.87
C GLU A 11 -19.85 11.47 4.17
N LYS A 12 -20.18 10.17 4.20
CA LYS A 12 -20.26 9.41 5.47
C LYS A 12 -19.05 8.51 5.72
N ILE A 13 -18.53 7.84 4.69
CA ILE A 13 -17.50 6.81 4.84
C ILE A 13 -16.09 7.39 4.73
N ARG A 14 -15.88 8.32 3.79
CA ARG A 14 -14.55 8.92 3.58
C ARG A 14 -14.00 9.62 4.83
N PRO A 15 -14.77 10.44 5.59
CA PRO A 15 -14.25 11.07 6.80
C PRO A 15 -13.87 10.06 7.89
N LEU A 16 -14.56 8.92 7.95
CA LEU A 16 -14.23 7.83 8.87
C LEU A 16 -12.92 7.14 8.48
N MET A 17 -12.71 6.89 7.19
CA MET A 17 -11.44 6.34 6.68
C MET A 17 -10.27 7.29 6.93
N ASP A 18 -10.48 8.60 6.83
CA ASP A 18 -9.45 9.60 7.14
C ASP A 18 -9.10 9.62 8.63
N ARG A 19 -10.10 9.51 9.51
CA ARG A 19 -9.89 9.40 10.96
C ARG A 19 -9.18 8.11 11.36
N ILE A 20 -9.51 6.98 10.72
CA ILE A 20 -8.84 5.70 10.93
C ILE A 20 -7.33 5.81 10.60
N ASP A 21 -6.99 6.46 9.49
CA ASP A 21 -5.57 6.61 9.12
C ASP A 21 -4.83 7.60 10.02
N GLN A 22 -5.47 8.69 10.44
CA GLN A 22 -4.90 9.62 11.42
C GLN A 22 -4.64 8.90 12.76
N ALA A 23 -5.63 8.14 13.24
CA ALA A 23 -5.49 7.36 14.45
C ALA A 23 -4.39 6.30 14.31
N ARG A 24 -4.28 5.62 13.15
CA ARG A 24 -3.19 4.69 12.87
C ARG A 24 -1.84 5.38 13.00
N SER A 25 -1.65 6.52 12.33
CA SER A 25 -0.40 7.28 12.40
C SER A 25 -0.02 7.70 13.83
N LEU A 26 -0.98 8.20 14.61
CA LEU A 26 -0.75 8.65 15.98
C LEU A 26 -0.48 7.50 16.96
N LEU A 27 -1.10 6.35 16.75
CA LEU A 27 -1.03 5.21 17.68
C LEU A 27 0.10 4.24 17.34
N SER A 28 0.59 4.23 16.09
CA SER A 28 1.76 3.43 15.66
C SER A 28 3.01 3.66 16.51
N SER A 29 3.12 4.82 17.17
CA SER A 29 4.30 5.20 17.96
C SER A 29 4.19 4.87 19.46
N ASN A 30 3.00 4.54 20.00
CA ASN A 30 2.80 4.55 21.46
C ASN A 30 1.88 3.47 22.05
N MET A 31 1.21 2.62 21.27
CA MET A 31 0.39 1.55 21.85
C MET A 31 0.40 0.26 21.03
N ASP A 32 1.05 -0.77 21.56
CA ASP A 32 0.87 -2.17 21.14
C ASP A 32 -0.55 -2.61 21.51
N GLY A 33 -1.48 -2.61 20.54
CA GLY A 33 -2.78 -3.25 20.74
C GLY A 33 -3.92 -2.84 19.83
N ILE A 34 -3.90 -1.63 19.25
CA ILE A 34 -5.00 -1.15 18.41
C ILE A 34 -4.77 -1.56 16.95
N LYS A 35 -5.46 -2.62 16.53
CA LYS A 35 -5.48 -3.08 15.15
C LYS A 35 -6.56 -2.35 14.36
N PHE A 36 -6.14 -1.62 13.34
CA PHE A 36 -7.07 -0.99 12.39
C PHE A 36 -7.44 -1.96 11.27
N PRO A 37 -8.66 -1.89 10.71
CA PRO A 37 -9.06 -2.71 9.60
C PRO A 37 -8.06 -2.65 8.44
N SER A 38 -7.66 -3.81 7.93
CA SER A 38 -6.84 -3.96 6.74
C SER A 38 -7.31 -5.20 5.97
N VAL A 39 -7.16 -5.16 4.65
CA VAL A 39 -7.40 -6.32 3.80
C VAL A 39 -6.05 -6.95 3.49
N VAL A 40 -5.92 -8.23 3.81
CA VAL A 40 -4.69 -9.00 3.55
C VAL A 40 -4.97 -10.01 2.45
N VAL A 41 -4.13 -10.03 1.43
CA VAL A 41 -4.20 -11.00 0.33
C VAL A 41 -3.22 -12.13 0.62
N VAL A 42 -3.73 -13.35 0.79
CA VAL A 42 -2.95 -14.56 1.07
C VAL A 42 -3.26 -15.66 0.05
N GLY A 43 -2.31 -16.58 -0.14
CA GLY A 43 -2.48 -17.74 -1.03
C GLY A 43 -1.16 -18.24 -1.62
N ASP A 44 -1.22 -19.42 -2.22
CA ASP A 44 -0.05 -20.13 -2.77
C ASP A 44 0.73 -19.33 -3.81
N GLN A 45 2.02 -19.64 -3.97
CA GLN A 45 2.86 -19.02 -4.99
C GLN A 45 2.18 -19.10 -6.37
N SER A 46 2.20 -18.00 -7.14
CA SER A 46 1.58 -17.92 -8.46
C SER A 46 0.04 -18.01 -8.52
N SER A 47 -0.68 -17.89 -7.40
CA SER A 47 -2.15 -17.86 -7.35
C SER A 47 -2.81 -16.56 -7.84
N GLY A 48 -2.06 -15.63 -8.43
CA GLY A 48 -2.60 -14.37 -8.95
C GLY A 48 -2.74 -13.22 -7.93
N LYS A 49 -2.15 -13.34 -6.74
CA LYS A 49 -2.18 -12.28 -5.69
C LYS A 49 -1.75 -10.90 -6.20
N SER A 50 -0.62 -10.84 -6.92
CA SER A 50 -0.14 -9.58 -7.51
C SER A 50 -1.14 -9.04 -8.52
N THR A 51 -1.69 -9.89 -9.40
CA THR A 51 -2.70 -9.49 -10.39
C THR A 51 -3.97 -8.92 -9.74
N LEU A 52 -4.45 -9.51 -8.64
CA LEU A 52 -5.58 -8.96 -7.88
C LEU A 52 -5.25 -7.58 -7.31
N LEU A 53 -4.08 -7.44 -6.69
CA LEU A 53 -3.64 -6.16 -6.13
C LEU A 53 -3.45 -5.10 -7.21
N GLU A 54 -2.92 -5.44 -8.38
CA GLU A 54 -2.81 -4.53 -9.53
C GLU A 54 -4.18 -4.07 -10.03
N ALA A 55 -5.15 -4.98 -10.14
CA ALA A 55 -6.51 -4.64 -10.56
C ALA A 55 -7.19 -3.67 -9.58
N LEU A 56 -6.92 -3.80 -8.28
CA LEU A 56 -7.46 -2.90 -7.24
C LEU A 56 -6.73 -1.57 -7.16
N SER A 57 -5.40 -1.58 -7.25
CA SER A 57 -4.53 -0.41 -7.06
C SER A 57 -4.27 0.39 -8.32
N LEU A 58 -4.49 -0.22 -9.50
CA LEU A 58 -4.14 0.34 -10.81
C LEU A 58 -2.63 0.69 -10.92
N VAL A 59 -1.80 -0.04 -10.17
CA VAL A 59 -0.33 -0.01 -10.29
C VAL A 59 0.15 -1.37 -10.74
N GLU A 60 1.19 -1.42 -11.56
CA GLU A 60 1.88 -2.68 -11.88
C GLU A 60 2.73 -3.13 -10.68
N LEU A 61 2.71 -4.42 -10.37
CA LEU A 61 3.45 -5.00 -9.27
C LEU A 61 4.47 -6.02 -9.78
N PRO A 62 5.57 -6.26 -9.04
CA PRO A 62 6.56 -7.25 -9.45
C PRO A 62 5.93 -8.63 -9.64
N LYS A 63 6.24 -9.26 -10.77
CA LYS A 63 5.84 -10.61 -11.17
C LYS A 63 7.04 -11.34 -11.76
N GLY A 64 7.12 -12.64 -11.54
CA GLY A 64 8.23 -13.46 -12.03
C GLY A 64 8.20 -14.88 -11.48
N SER A 65 9.20 -15.67 -11.86
CA SER A 65 9.42 -17.01 -11.32
C SER A 65 10.13 -16.94 -9.97
N GLY A 66 9.82 -17.87 -9.07
CA GLY A 66 10.37 -17.89 -7.71
C GLY A 66 9.65 -16.97 -6.71
N ILE A 67 10.30 -16.65 -5.60
CA ILE A 67 9.71 -15.84 -4.51
C ILE A 67 9.85 -14.37 -4.89
N VAL A 68 8.75 -13.77 -5.32
CA VAL A 68 8.72 -12.38 -5.80
C VAL A 68 8.46 -11.40 -4.66
N THR A 69 7.48 -11.69 -3.79
CA THR A 69 7.17 -10.88 -2.61
C THR A 69 8.11 -11.26 -1.46
N ARG A 70 9.23 -10.54 -1.34
CA ARG A 70 10.29 -10.80 -0.33
C ARG A 70 10.22 -9.90 0.90
N CYS A 71 9.36 -8.90 0.87
CA CYS A 71 9.01 -8.04 2.00
C CYS A 71 7.50 -7.75 1.94
N PRO A 72 6.83 -7.51 3.07
CA PRO A 72 5.43 -7.08 3.06
C PRO A 72 5.26 -5.81 2.25
N LEU A 73 4.24 -5.77 1.38
CA LEU A 73 3.84 -4.59 0.62
C LEU A 73 2.47 -4.12 1.14
N VAL A 74 2.41 -2.89 1.62
CA VAL A 74 1.19 -2.22 2.08
C VAL A 74 0.82 -1.15 1.07
N LEU A 75 -0.38 -1.25 0.50
CA LEU A 75 -0.94 -0.27 -0.42
C LEU A 75 -2.12 0.45 0.23
N ARG A 76 -2.04 1.77 0.36
CA ARG A 76 -3.10 2.62 0.92
C ARG A 76 -3.77 3.43 -0.19
N LEU A 77 -4.86 2.90 -0.73
CA LEU A 77 -5.54 3.54 -1.85
C LEU A 77 -6.45 4.68 -1.36
N ARG A 78 -6.22 5.90 -1.87
CA ARG A 78 -7.06 7.08 -1.60
C ARG A 78 -7.67 7.62 -2.90
N LYS A 79 -8.99 7.79 -2.93
CA LYS A 79 -9.68 8.43 -4.07
C LYS A 79 -9.27 9.90 -4.13
N SER A 80 -8.64 10.29 -5.22
CA SER A 80 -8.19 11.65 -5.49
C SER A 80 -8.44 11.97 -6.96
N ASN A 81 -8.74 13.23 -7.27
CA ASN A 81 -8.89 13.69 -8.65
C ASN A 81 -7.53 13.74 -9.39
N VAL A 82 -6.43 13.69 -8.64
CA VAL A 82 -5.07 13.68 -9.15
C VAL A 82 -4.36 12.48 -8.55
N ARG A 83 -3.80 11.62 -9.40
CA ARG A 83 -2.95 10.51 -8.96
C ARG A 83 -1.72 11.11 -8.27
N ARG A 84 -1.41 10.62 -7.08
CA ARG A 84 -0.19 10.93 -6.33
C ARG A 84 0.26 9.67 -5.65
N VAL A 85 1.57 9.45 -5.61
CA VAL A 85 2.17 8.33 -4.89
C VAL A 85 3.11 8.86 -3.83
N TYR A 86 2.95 8.35 -2.62
CA TYR A 86 3.80 8.66 -1.48
C TYR A 86 4.43 7.38 -0.93
N ARG A 87 5.72 7.46 -0.60
CA ARG A 87 6.36 6.51 0.30
C ARG A 87 6.04 6.92 1.74
N LEU A 88 5.48 6.00 2.52
CA LEU A 88 5.33 6.19 3.97
C LEU A 88 6.51 5.55 4.71
N HIS A 89 6.95 6.23 5.77
CA HIS A 89 8.06 5.82 6.61
C HIS A 89 7.59 5.53 8.03
N ASN A 90 8.38 4.76 8.79
CA ASN A 90 8.04 4.36 10.15
C ASN A 90 7.90 5.54 11.13
N ASP A 91 8.55 6.67 10.83
CA ASP A 91 8.43 7.92 11.59
C ASP A 91 7.17 8.74 11.24
N ASN A 92 6.22 8.14 10.52
CA ASN A 92 5.02 8.76 9.96
C ASN A 92 5.29 9.88 8.93
N SER A 93 6.54 10.08 8.51
CA SER A 93 6.83 10.99 7.41
C SER A 93 6.39 10.38 6.07
N LYS A 94 6.08 11.25 5.11
CA LYS A 94 5.72 10.85 3.75
C LYS A 94 6.62 11.55 2.73
N THR A 95 7.16 10.78 1.80
CA THR A 95 7.95 11.32 0.69
C THR A 95 7.14 11.20 -0.59
N ALA A 96 6.90 12.33 -1.27
CA ALA A 96 6.27 12.32 -2.58
C ALA A 96 7.20 11.69 -3.61
N LEU A 97 6.67 10.77 -4.42
CA LEU A 97 7.39 10.17 -5.54
C LEU A 97 6.98 10.88 -6.84
N ASP A 98 7.96 11.30 -7.64
CA ASP A 98 7.74 12.03 -8.89
C ASP A 98 7.14 11.12 -9.97
N GLU A 99 5.83 11.21 -10.18
CA GLU A 99 5.11 10.38 -11.14
C GLU A 99 5.62 10.50 -12.58
N SER A 100 6.19 11.64 -12.97
CA SER A 100 6.69 11.84 -14.34
C SER A 100 7.87 10.91 -14.68
N LYS A 101 8.52 10.35 -13.65
CA LYS A 101 9.69 9.47 -13.76
C LYS A 101 9.51 8.14 -13.04
N LEU A 102 8.41 7.97 -12.30
CA LEU A 102 8.21 6.82 -11.43
C LEU A 102 7.61 5.65 -12.19
N ASN A 103 8.41 4.61 -12.37
CA ASN A 103 7.90 3.27 -12.57
C ASN A 103 7.73 2.60 -11.19
N ILE A 104 6.49 2.43 -10.75
CA ILE A 104 6.16 1.89 -9.41
C ILE A 104 6.67 0.45 -9.26
N LEU A 105 6.56 -0.37 -10.31
CA LEU A 105 7.08 -1.74 -10.31
C LEU A 105 8.59 -1.74 -10.04
N LYS A 106 9.35 -0.93 -10.78
CA LYS A 106 10.80 -0.82 -10.61
C LYS A 106 11.17 -0.27 -9.23
N TYR A 107 10.43 0.71 -8.74
CA TYR A 107 10.63 1.23 -7.39
C TYR A 107 10.46 0.13 -6.33
N ILE A 108 9.39 -0.66 -6.41
CA ILE A 108 9.16 -1.77 -5.47
C ILE A 108 10.28 -2.81 -5.58
N GLU A 109 10.72 -3.16 -6.79
CA GLU A 109 11.84 -4.09 -6.99
C GLU A 109 13.14 -3.59 -6.36
N ASP A 110 13.47 -2.32 -6.58
CA ASP A 110 14.69 -1.71 -6.07
C ASP A 110 14.66 -1.57 -4.55
N GLU A 111 13.54 -1.15 -3.97
CA GLU A 111 13.35 -1.13 -2.51
C GLU A 111 13.38 -2.54 -1.90
N THR A 112 12.77 -3.52 -2.57
CA THR A 112 12.83 -4.93 -2.11
C THR A 112 14.27 -5.43 -2.11
N LYS A 113 15.08 -5.07 -3.12
CA LYS A 113 16.52 -5.41 -3.15
C LYS A 113 17.31 -4.71 -2.05
N LYS A 114 16.99 -3.46 -1.72
CA LYS A 114 17.64 -2.74 -0.61
C LYS A 114 17.35 -3.41 0.73
N LEU A 115 16.11 -3.84 0.96
CA LEU A 115 15.71 -4.46 2.23
C LEU A 115 16.14 -5.94 2.34
N ALA A 116 15.87 -6.75 1.31
CA ALA A 116 16.08 -8.20 1.35
C ALA A 116 17.38 -8.66 0.66
N GLY A 117 18.15 -7.75 0.06
CA GLY A 117 19.34 -8.06 -0.73
C GLY A 117 19.01 -8.69 -2.11
N ASN A 118 20.02 -9.28 -2.75
CA ASN A 118 19.91 -9.89 -4.08
C ASN A 118 19.60 -11.39 -4.06
N GLN A 119 19.57 -12.01 -2.89
CA GLN A 119 19.30 -13.44 -2.71
C GLN A 119 17.80 -13.70 -2.51
N LYS A 120 17.40 -14.96 -2.28
CA LYS A 120 15.99 -15.35 -2.04
C LYS A 120 15.55 -15.13 -0.58
N ASN A 121 16.17 -14.18 0.12
CA ASN A 121 15.84 -13.86 1.51
C ASN A 121 14.47 -13.18 1.61
N VAL A 122 13.79 -13.37 2.74
CA VAL A 122 12.53 -12.71 3.09
C VAL A 122 12.75 -11.91 4.37
N VAL A 123 12.27 -10.68 4.41
CA VAL A 123 12.43 -9.75 5.55
C VAL A 123 11.07 -9.29 6.07
N HIS A 124 11.05 -8.83 7.32
CA HIS A 124 9.84 -8.31 7.97
C HIS A 124 9.64 -6.81 7.72
N ASP A 125 10.70 -6.08 7.36
CA ASP A 125 10.62 -4.68 6.95
C ASP A 125 9.70 -4.54 5.75
N LEU A 126 8.81 -3.53 5.80
CA LEU A 126 7.74 -3.39 4.83
C LEU A 126 7.99 -2.23 3.85
N ILE A 127 7.33 -2.32 2.71
CA ILE A 127 7.19 -1.24 1.74
C ILE A 127 5.77 -0.70 1.86
N GLU A 128 5.62 0.56 2.27
CA GLU A 128 4.31 1.19 2.38
C GLU A 128 4.14 2.34 1.39
N LEU A 129 3.14 2.22 0.53
CA LEU A 129 2.80 3.20 -0.50
C LEU A 129 1.38 3.70 -0.29
N GLN A 130 1.16 4.99 -0.50
CA GLN A 130 -0.16 5.64 -0.50
C GLN A 130 -0.40 6.38 -1.81
#